data_AF-A0A972G4D4-F1
#
_entry.id   AF-A0A972G4D4-F1
#
_cell.length_a   1.000
_cell.length_b   1.000
_cell.length_c   1.000
_cell.angle_alpha   90.00
_cell.angle_beta   90.00
_cell.angle_gamma   90.00
#
_symmetry.space_group_name_H-M   'P 1'
#
loop_
_entity.id
_entity.type
_entity.pdbx_description
1 polymer ?
#
loop_
_entity_poly.entity_id
_entity_poly.type
_entity_poly.pdbx_seq_one_letter_code
_entity_poly.pdbx_strand_id
1 'polypeptide(L)'
;MTLMHSDHGPAELVYAASARIGLVGRCRQTIRQWQLDRDLAAIVAALARLSDRRLALIGMRRDDLIGHVEHMMDEVEAGRRIEREVLEFLAEQGDKFQDHHPAPAQTAEICRIG
;
A
#
# COMPACT_ATOMS: atom_id res chain seq x y z
N MET A 1 33.96 -17.09 -37.98
CA MET A 1 33.46 -15.86 -37.32
C MET A 1 31.99 -16.13 -37.03
N THR A 2 31.72 -16.82 -35.92
CA THR A 2 30.39 -17.37 -35.61
C THR A 2 29.70 -16.44 -34.62
N LEU A 3 28.73 -15.68 -35.11
CA LEU A 3 27.71 -15.03 -34.29
C LEU A 3 26.78 -16.12 -33.75
N MET A 4 26.96 -16.51 -32.49
CA MET A 4 25.93 -17.26 -31.76
C MET A 4 25.09 -16.26 -30.99
N HIS A 5 23.82 -16.20 -31.37
CA HIS A 5 22.77 -15.46 -30.69
C HIS A 5 22.67 -15.92 -29.23
N SER A 6 22.80 -14.97 -28.30
CA SER A 6 22.39 -15.18 -26.91
C SER A 6 20.87 -15.32 -26.89
N ASP A 7 20.42 -16.56 -26.86
CA ASP A 7 19.03 -16.94 -26.65
C ASP A 7 18.69 -16.70 -25.17
N HIS A 8 18.31 -15.45 -24.85
CA HIS A 8 17.81 -15.08 -23.54
C HIS A 8 16.41 -15.65 -23.37
N GLY A 9 16.32 -16.86 -22.81
CA GLY A 9 15.05 -17.53 -22.54
C GLY A 9 14.14 -16.71 -21.61
N PRO A 10 12.81 -16.90 -21.70
CA PRO A 10 11.81 -16.10 -20.97
C PRO A 10 11.99 -16.11 -19.44
N ALA A 11 12.67 -17.11 -18.88
CA ALA A 11 12.96 -17.20 -17.45
C ALA A 11 13.89 -16.07 -16.93
N GLU A 12 14.82 -15.58 -17.74
CA GLU A 12 15.76 -14.53 -17.34
C GLU A 12 15.09 -13.15 -17.30
N LEU A 13 14.15 -12.92 -18.23
CA LEU A 13 13.29 -11.73 -18.26
C LEU A 13 12.30 -11.70 -17.08
N VAL A 14 11.72 -12.85 -16.73
CA VAL A 14 10.84 -12.96 -15.55
C VAL A 14 11.62 -12.72 -14.26
N TYR A 15 12.83 -13.29 -14.12
CA TYR A 15 13.68 -13.05 -12.95
C TYR A 15 14.14 -11.58 -12.83
N ALA A 16 14.55 -10.96 -13.94
CA ALA A 16 14.92 -9.54 -13.97
C ALA A 16 13.72 -8.62 -13.68
N ALA A 17 12.53 -8.97 -14.15
CA ALA A 17 11.29 -8.25 -13.84
C ALA A 17 10.91 -8.40 -12.35
N SER A 18 10.98 -9.60 -11.77
CA SER A 18 10.74 -9.85 -10.35
C SER A 18 11.75 -9.13 -9.45
N ALA A 19 13.03 -9.10 -9.84
CA ALA A 19 14.07 -8.37 -9.11
C ALA A 19 13.83 -6.85 -9.13
N ARG A 20 13.35 -6.31 -10.25
CA ARG A 20 12.95 -4.89 -10.38
C ARG A 20 11.72 -4.56 -9.55
N ILE A 21 10.70 -5.42 -9.54
CA ILE A 21 9.52 -5.27 -8.67
C ILE A 21 9.93 -5.25 -7.19
N GLY A 22 10.82 -6.16 -6.78
CA GLY A 22 11.37 -6.20 -5.42
C GLY A 22 12.18 -4.95 -5.05
N LEU A 23 12.96 -4.40 -5.99
CA LEU A 23 13.71 -3.16 -5.78
C LEU A 23 12.78 -1.94 -5.63
N VAL A 24 11.77 -1.81 -6.50
CA VAL A 24 10.78 -0.73 -6.42
C VAL A 24 9.99 -0.80 -5.10
N GLY A 25 9.63 -2.01 -4.65
CA GLY A 25 9.02 -2.23 -3.35
C GLY A 25 9.89 -1.73 -2.19
N ARG A 26 11.19 -2.09 -2.18
CA ARG A 26 12.14 -1.62 -1.15
C ARG A 26 12.34 -0.10 -1.19
N CYS A 27 12.52 0.49 -2.37
CA CYS A 27 12.65 1.95 -2.50
C CYS A 27 11.41 2.68 -1.97
N ARG A 28 10.20 2.18 -2.29
CA ARG A 28 8.95 2.74 -1.75
C ARG A 28 8.90 2.63 -0.23
N GLN A 29 9.35 1.52 0.34
CA GLN A 29 9.39 1.35 1.79
C GLN A 29 10.36 2.33 2.46
N THR A 30 11.56 2.52 1.90
CA THR A 30 12.54 3.49 2.44
C THR A 30 12.03 4.93 2.36
N ILE A 31 11.39 5.31 1.25
CA ILE A 31 10.80 6.64 1.11
C ILE A 31 9.69 6.86 2.14
N ARG A 32 8.83 5.85 2.35
CA ARG A 32 7.78 5.91 3.38
C ARG A 32 8.35 6.04 4.78
N GLN A 33 9.38 5.26 5.12
CA GLN A 33 10.04 5.35 6.42
C GLN A 33 10.62 6.75 6.64
N TRP A 34 11.31 7.31 5.64
CA TRP A 34 11.85 8.66 5.74
C TRP A 34 10.76 9.74 5.91
N GLN A 35 9.62 9.60 5.23
CA GLN A 35 8.49 10.50 5.41
C GLN A 35 7.90 10.39 6.82
N LEU A 36 7.76 9.16 7.34
CA LEU A 36 7.28 8.92 8.70
C LEU A 36 8.20 9.55 9.75
N ASP A 37 9.51 9.34 9.65
CA ASP A 37 10.50 9.90 10.57
C ASP A 37 10.49 11.44 10.53
N ARG A 38 10.29 12.02 9.33
CA ARG A 38 10.16 13.47 9.14
C ARG A 38 8.90 14.02 9.79
N ASP A 39 7.76 13.35 9.60
CA ASP A 39 6.48 13.77 10.15
C ASP A 39 6.49 13.67 11.68
N LEU A 40 7.06 12.59 12.23
CA LEU A 40 7.29 12.42 13.66
C LEU A 40 8.10 13.58 14.22
N ALA A 41 9.25 13.90 13.61
CA ALA A 41 10.11 14.99 14.03
C ALA A 41 9.39 16.35 13.98
N ALA A 42 8.58 16.59 12.95
CA ALA A 42 7.81 17.83 12.80
C ALA A 42 6.74 17.97 13.89
N ILE A 43 5.99 16.90 14.18
CA ILE A 43 4.94 16.88 15.21
C ILE A 43 5.55 17.07 16.60
N VAL A 44 6.59 16.32 16.92
CA VAL A 44 7.31 16.46 18.21
C VAL A 44 7.86 17.86 18.35
N ALA A 45 8.47 18.45 17.31
CA ALA A 45 8.96 19.81 17.35
C ALA A 45 7.84 20.85 17.56
N ALA A 46 6.67 20.65 16.93
CA ALA A 46 5.53 21.54 17.12
C ALA A 46 4.97 21.46 18.55
N LEU A 47 4.79 20.26 19.09
CA LEU A 47 4.28 20.04 20.44
C LEU A 47 5.29 20.46 21.52
N ALA A 48 6.59 20.29 21.25
CA ALA A 48 7.65 20.74 22.14
C ALA A 48 7.65 22.26 22.36
N ARG A 49 7.05 23.05 21.46
CA ARG A 49 6.90 24.51 21.61
C ARG A 49 5.73 24.93 22.50
N LEU A 50 4.85 24.00 22.87
CA LEU A 50 3.74 24.28 23.78
C LEU A 50 4.22 24.37 25.23
N SER A 51 3.59 25.18 26.08
CA SER A 51 3.87 25.14 27.52
C SER A 51 3.32 23.85 28.14
N ASP A 52 3.87 23.43 29.28
CA ASP A 52 3.40 22.21 29.96
C ASP A 52 1.92 22.28 30.33
N ARG A 53 1.39 23.48 30.63
CA ARG A 53 -0.04 23.69 30.81
C ARG A 53 -0.85 23.34 29.56
N ARG A 54 -0.35 23.69 28.37
CA ARG A 54 -1.02 23.38 27.09
C ARG A 54 -0.90 21.90 26.73
N LEU A 55 0.23 21.27 27.05
CA LEU A 55 0.38 19.81 26.91
C LEU A 55 -0.58 19.08 27.87
N ALA A 56 -0.70 19.54 29.11
CA ALA A 56 -1.62 18.95 30.08
C ALA A 56 -3.09 19.06 29.64
N LEU A 57 -3.47 20.13 28.94
CA LEU A 57 -4.83 20.27 28.39
C LEU A 57 -5.17 19.22 27.32
N ILE A 58 -4.16 18.73 26.60
CA ILE A 58 -4.32 17.63 25.63
C ILE A 58 -3.97 16.26 26.25
N GLY A 59 -3.86 16.19 27.58
CA GLY A 59 -3.57 14.95 28.30
C GLY A 59 -2.13 14.44 28.17
N MET A 60 -1.20 15.28 27.69
CA MET A 60 0.20 14.89 27.51
C MET A 60 1.12 15.48 28.57
N ARG A 61 2.13 14.70 28.96
CA ARG A 61 3.28 15.17 29.73
C ARG A 61 4.47 15.33 28.81
N ARG A 62 5.31 16.33 29.08
CA ARG A 62 6.50 16.62 28.25
C ARG A 62 7.49 15.45 28.20
N ASP A 63 7.67 14.79 29.33
CA ASP A 63 8.58 13.63 29.45
C ASP A 63 8.11 12.43 28.60
N ASP A 64 6.79 12.34 28.35
CA ASP A 64 6.16 11.22 27.65
C ASP A 64 5.83 11.57 26.19
N LEU A 65 6.15 12.80 25.74
CA LEU A 65 5.70 13.35 24.46
C LEU A 65 6.13 12.51 23.27
N ILE A 66 7.40 12.10 23.24
CA ILE A 66 7.94 11.31 22.12
C ILE A 66 7.21 9.97 22.03
N GLY A 67 7.14 9.22 23.14
CA GLY A 67 6.46 7.92 23.16
C GLY A 67 4.98 8.00 22.82
N HIS A 68 4.29 9.09 23.20
CA HIS A 68 2.90 9.28 22.84
C HIS A 68 2.70 9.53 21.34
N VAL A 69 3.57 10.32 20.72
CA VAL A 69 3.50 10.58 19.27
C VAL A 69 3.89 9.31 18.49
N GLU A 70 4.91 8.58 18.92
CA GLU A 70 5.28 7.29 18.34
C GLU A 70 4.11 6.31 18.37
N HIS A 71 3.45 6.16 19.53
CA HIS A 71 2.29 5.27 19.66
C HIS A 71 1.14 5.67 18.73
N MET A 72 0.82 6.97 18.65
CA MET A 72 -0.22 7.47 17.74
C MET A 72 0.12 7.21 16.27
N MET A 73 1.40 7.28 15.89
CA MET A 73 1.83 6.94 14.53
C MET A 73 1.73 5.44 14.25
N ASP A 74 2.05 4.59 15.22
CA ASP A 74 1.89 3.14 15.12
C ASP A 74 0.41 2.75 14.93
N GLU A 75 -0.50 3.39 15.67
CA GLU A 75 -1.95 3.18 15.52
C GLU A 75 -2.44 3.58 14.11
N VAL A 76 -1.97 4.71 13.60
CA VAL A 76 -2.30 5.16 12.24
C VAL A 76 -1.75 4.18 11.19
N GLU A 77 -0.52 3.71 11.33
CA GLU A 77 0.06 2.75 10.38
C GLU A 77 -0.62 1.38 10.45
N ALA A 78 -1.02 0.94 11.66
CA ALA A 78 -1.85 -0.26 11.82
C ALA A 78 -3.19 -0.10 11.10
N GLY A 79 -3.86 1.05 11.24
CA GLY A 79 -5.09 1.36 10.52
C GLY A 79 -4.89 1.34 9.00
N ARG A 80 -3.83 1.96 8.49
CA ARG A 80 -3.49 1.94 7.06
C ARG A 80 -3.15 0.55 6.55
N ARG A 81 -2.54 -0.31 7.38
CA ARG A 81 -2.28 -1.71 7.01
C ARG A 81 -3.61 -2.45 6.80
N ILE A 82 -4.53 -2.34 7.75
CA ILE A 82 -5.86 -2.95 7.64
C ILE A 82 -6.58 -2.44 6.40
N GLU A 83 -6.55 -1.12 6.15
CA GLU A 83 -7.16 -0.54 4.95
C GLU A 83 -6.59 -1.14 3.66
N ARG A 84 -5.26 -1.29 3.57
CA ARG A 84 -4.61 -1.93 2.41
C ARG A 84 -5.02 -3.38 2.25
N GLU A 85 -5.04 -4.15 3.32
CA GLU A 85 -5.46 -5.56 3.31
C GLU A 85 -6.93 -5.70 2.87
N VAL A 86 -7.81 -4.82 3.34
CA VAL A 86 -9.22 -4.78 2.92
C VAL A 86 -9.35 -4.42 1.45
N LEU A 87 -8.62 -3.42 0.97
CA LEU A 87 -8.64 -3.03 -0.45
C LEU A 87 -8.09 -4.13 -1.36
N GLU A 88 -7.03 -4.83 -0.94
CA GLU A 88 -6.48 -5.98 -1.66
C GLU A 88 -7.49 -7.13 -1.72
N PHE A 89 -8.12 -7.46 -0.59
CA PHE A 89 -9.18 -8.47 -0.56
C PHE A 89 -10.35 -8.09 -1.48
N LEU A 90 -10.80 -6.84 -1.45
CA LEU A 90 -11.89 -6.36 -2.31
C LEU A 90 -11.51 -6.37 -3.80
N ALA A 91 -10.26 -6.05 -4.15
CA ALA A 91 -9.77 -6.12 -5.51
C ALA A 91 -9.75 -7.57 -6.03
N GLU A 92 -9.29 -8.52 -5.21
CA GLU A 92 -9.30 -9.96 -5.55
C GLU A 92 -10.72 -10.51 -5.73
N GLN A 93 -11.69 -10.02 -4.95
CA GLN A 93 -13.09 -10.43 -5.12
C GLN A 93 -13.72 -9.76 -6.34
N GLY A 94 -13.46 -8.47 -6.59
CA GLY A 94 -13.99 -7.73 -7.74
C GLY A 94 -13.56 -8.32 -9.08
N ASP A 95 -12.33 -8.85 -9.17
CA ASP A 95 -11.81 -9.54 -10.34
C ASP A 95 -12.56 -10.86 -10.62
N LYS A 96 -12.81 -11.65 -9.56
CA LYS A 96 -13.58 -12.92 -9.65
C LYS A 96 -15.05 -12.73 -10.08
N PHE A 97 -15.62 -11.53 -9.88
CA PHE A 97 -16.98 -11.21 -10.33
C PHE A 97 -17.05 -10.75 -11.80
N GLN A 98 -15.94 -10.30 -12.40
CA GLN A 98 -15.92 -9.93 -13.83
C GLN A 98 -15.85 -11.15 -14.77
N ASP A 99 -15.34 -12.29 -14.29
CA ASP A 99 -15.32 -13.57 -15.02
C ASP A 99 -16.70 -14.25 -15.12
N HIS A 100 -17.72 -13.71 -14.45
CA HIS A 100 -19.10 -14.21 -14.49
C HIS A 100 -20.03 -13.26 -15.26
N HIS A 101 -19.58 -12.71 -16.39
CA HIS A 101 -20.53 -12.30 -17.42
C HIS A 101 -20.94 -13.55 -18.20
N PRO A 102 -22.13 -14.16 -17.97
CA PRO A 102 -22.62 -15.17 -18.88
C PRO A 102 -22.69 -14.53 -20.28
N ALA A 103 -22.05 -15.17 -21.25
CA ALA A 103 -22.13 -14.75 -22.64
C ALA A 103 -23.61 -14.57 -23.04
N PRO A 104 -24.01 -13.49 -23.73
CA PRO A 104 -25.38 -13.29 -24.18
C PRO A 104 -25.68 -14.25 -25.34
N ALA A 105 -25.88 -15.52 -25.03
CA ALA A 105 -26.36 -16.54 -25.95
C ALA A 105 -27.61 -17.16 -25.34
N GLN A 106 -28.77 -16.49 -25.51
CA GLN A 106 -30.10 -17.14 -25.60
C GLN A 106 -31.33 -16.20 -25.73
N THR A 107 -31.19 -14.89 -25.95
CA THR A 107 -32.38 -14.02 -26.17
C THR A 107 -32.92 -14.02 -27.61
N ALA A 108 -32.42 -14.88 -28.50
CA ALA A 108 -32.80 -14.90 -29.92
C ALA A 108 -33.86 -15.96 -30.30
N GLU A 109 -34.51 -16.61 -29.33
CA GLU A 109 -35.53 -17.66 -29.59
C GLU A 109 -36.94 -17.29 -29.11
N ILE A 110 -37.28 -16.00 -29.09
CA ILE A 110 -38.66 -15.54 -28.79
C ILE A 110 -39.34 -14.88 -30.02
N CYS A 111 -38.65 -14.71 -31.15
CA CYS A 111 -39.22 -14.14 -32.38
C CYS A 111 -39.55 -15.15 -33.50
N ARG A 112 -39.67 -16.47 -33.21
CA ARG A 112 -39.94 -17.48 -34.25
C ARG A 112 -41.24 -18.29 -34.10
N ILE A 113 -42.15 -17.90 -33.20
CA ILE A 113 -43.50 -18.47 -33.19
C ILE A 113 -44.46 -17.36 -33.60
N GLY A 114 -44.77 -17.36 -34.90
CA GLY A 114 -45.96 -16.71 -35.43
C GLY A 114 -47.22 -17.48 -35.15
#